data_AF-A0A2G9T3I0-F1
#
_entry.id   AF-A0A2G9T3I0-F1
#
_cell.length_a   1.000
_cell.length_b   1.000
_cell.length_c   1.000
_cell.angle_alpha   90.00
_cell.angle_beta   90.00
_cell.angle_gamma   90.00
#
_symmetry.space_group_name_H-M   'P 1'
#
loop_
_entity.id
_entity.type
_entity.pdbx_description
1 polymer ?
#
loop_
_entity_poly.entity_id
_entity_poly.type
_entity_poly.pdbx_seq_one_letter_code
_entity_poly.pdbx_strand_id
1 'polypeptide(L)'
;GQDILARAKNGTGKTGAYCIPVIEKINPAIKKIQALVIVPTRELALQTSQICVELSKHIKLKIMVTTGGTDLRDDIMRLNGSVHMVIATPGRILDLMEKGVADMSNCKMLVLDEADKLLRNSGSPHLLSAEGASDHALFSYFPDDCYRIHAKTYEKTLRNQPHGG
;
A
#
# COMPACT_ATOMS: atom_id res chain seq x y z
N GLY A 1 17.03 7.77 -2.85
CA GLY A 1 15.55 7.79 -2.90
C GLY A 1 15.06 9.03 -2.20
N GLN A 2 13.91 9.56 -2.60
CA GLN A 2 13.29 10.72 -1.94
C GLN A 2 12.04 10.23 -1.21
N ASP A 3 12.09 10.23 0.12
CA ASP A 3 10.93 9.97 0.96
C ASP A 3 10.17 11.28 1.15
N ILE A 4 8.87 11.27 0.84
CA ILE A 4 8.00 12.43 0.91
C ILE A 4 6.95 12.16 1.98
N LEU A 5 7.02 12.91 3.07
CA LEU A 5 5.96 12.95 4.07
C LEU A 5 4.95 14.02 3.65
N ALA A 6 3.77 13.60 3.17
CA ALA A 6 2.67 14.48 2.84
C ALA A 6 1.70 14.56 4.02
N ARG A 7 1.58 15.75 4.63
CA ARG A 7 0.69 16.02 5.76
C ARG A 7 -0.54 16.77 5.28
N ALA A 8 -1.74 16.26 5.54
CA ALA A 8 -2.96 17.04 5.32
C ALA A 8 -4.08 16.55 6.24
N LYS A 9 -5.09 17.38 6.50
CA LYS A 9 -6.22 17.01 7.37
C LYS A 9 -7.23 16.12 6.64
N ASN A 10 -8.04 15.36 7.37
CA ASN A 10 -9.08 14.51 6.78
C ASN A 10 -10.09 15.37 5.99
N GLY A 11 -10.50 14.92 4.80
CA GLY A 11 -11.41 15.67 3.91
C GLY A 11 -10.76 16.71 2.98
N THR A 12 -9.43 16.73 2.80
CA THR A 12 -8.72 17.77 2.02
C THR A 12 -8.09 17.29 0.69
N GLY A 13 -8.47 16.12 0.17
CA GLY A 13 -7.95 15.65 -1.13
C GLY A 13 -6.58 14.95 -1.09
N LYS A 14 -6.13 14.50 0.09
CA LYS A 14 -4.88 13.72 0.28
C LYS A 14 -4.73 12.56 -0.70
N THR A 15 -5.81 11.80 -0.87
CA THR A 15 -5.84 10.65 -1.77
C THR A 15 -5.52 11.06 -3.19
N GLY A 16 -6.15 12.11 -3.72
CA GLY A 16 -5.79 12.64 -5.04
C GLY A 16 -4.33 13.09 -5.11
N ALA A 17 -3.83 13.76 -4.07
CA ALA A 17 -2.47 14.30 -4.03
C ALA A 17 -1.38 13.23 -4.13
N TYR A 18 -1.56 12.03 -3.54
CA TYR A 18 -0.61 10.93 -3.73
C TYR A 18 -0.97 10.04 -4.92
N CYS A 19 -2.26 9.86 -5.25
CA CYS A 19 -2.67 8.96 -6.32
C CYS A 19 -2.22 9.45 -7.70
N ILE A 20 -2.32 10.76 -7.98
CA ILE A 20 -1.90 11.35 -9.26
C ILE A 20 -0.44 11.01 -9.58
N PRO A 21 0.56 11.38 -8.75
CA PRO A 21 1.96 11.10 -9.06
C PRO A 21 2.29 9.60 -9.04
N VAL A 22 1.54 8.76 -8.31
CA VAL A 22 1.71 7.29 -8.39
C VAL A 22 1.24 6.78 -9.75
N ILE A 23 0.05 7.19 -10.19
CA ILE A 23 -0.56 6.75 -11.45
C ILE A 23 0.30 7.18 -12.64
N GLU A 24 0.79 8.42 -12.65
CA GLU A 24 1.65 8.97 -13.71
C GLU A 24 2.96 8.19 -13.89
N LYS A 25 3.50 7.61 -12.81
CA LYS A 25 4.75 6.87 -12.82
C LYS A 25 4.61 5.39 -13.22
N ILE A 26 3.39 4.86 -13.22
CA ILE A 26 3.15 3.46 -13.63
C ILE A 26 3.24 3.36 -15.15
N ASN A 27 4.00 2.38 -15.63
CA ASN A 27 4.03 2.03 -17.05
C ASN A 27 2.99 0.93 -17.35
N PRO A 28 1.90 1.21 -18.09
CA PRO A 28 0.85 0.22 -18.38
C PRO A 28 1.27 -0.91 -19.32
N ALA A 29 2.43 -0.79 -19.99
CA ALA A 29 2.96 -1.87 -20.82
C ALA A 29 3.61 -2.99 -19.98
N ILE A 30 4.03 -2.67 -18.75
CA ILE A 30 4.66 -3.62 -17.83
C ILE A 30 3.59 -4.28 -16.97
N LYS A 31 3.26 -5.54 -17.27
CA LYS A 31 2.23 -6.34 -16.59
C LYS A 31 2.67 -6.88 -15.22
N LYS A 32 3.20 -6.00 -14.37
CA LYS A 32 3.69 -6.30 -13.02
C LYS A 32 3.22 -5.24 -12.04
N ILE A 33 3.15 -5.60 -10.76
CA ILE A 33 2.83 -4.67 -9.68
C ILE A 33 3.96 -3.65 -9.59
N GLN A 34 3.63 -2.38 -9.79
CA GLN A 34 4.55 -1.24 -9.80
C GLN A 34 4.32 -0.30 -8.62
N ALA A 35 3.12 -0.32 -8.02
CA ALA A 35 2.76 0.47 -6.85
C ALA A 35 1.93 -0.32 -5.83
N LEU A 36 2.17 -0.04 -4.55
CA LEU A 36 1.38 -0.53 -3.44
C LEU A 36 0.88 0.64 -2.59
N VAL A 37 -0.42 0.68 -2.33
CA VAL A 37 -1.02 1.61 -1.36
C VAL A 37 -1.56 0.79 -0.20
N ILE A 38 -1.00 1.00 0.99
CA ILE A 38 -1.47 0.37 2.22
C ILE A 38 -2.37 1.34 2.95
N VAL A 39 -3.57 0.87 3.32
CA VAL A 39 -4.61 1.63 4.02
C VAL A 39 -5.09 0.84 5.26
N PRO A 40 -5.58 1.50 6.33
CA PRO A 40 -5.84 0.80 7.59
C PRO A 40 -7.16 0.02 7.61
N THR A 41 -8.13 0.36 6.75
CA THR A 41 -9.46 -0.28 6.75
C THR A 41 -9.92 -0.70 5.36
N ARG A 42 -10.93 -1.57 5.31
CA ARG A 42 -11.50 -2.06 4.04
C ARG A 42 -12.22 -0.95 3.29
N GLU A 43 -12.93 -0.11 4.02
CA GLU A 43 -13.71 1.01 3.51
C GLU A 43 -12.79 2.02 2.82
N LEU A 44 -11.65 2.34 3.45
CA LEU A 44 -10.65 3.23 2.87
C LEU A 44 -10.00 2.63 1.62
N ALA A 45 -9.76 1.32 1.60
CA ALA A 45 -9.24 0.65 0.41
C ALA A 45 -10.19 0.81 -0.79
N LEU A 46 -11.49 0.61 -0.56
CA LEU A 46 -12.52 0.76 -1.58
C LEU A 46 -12.65 2.21 -2.04
N GLN A 47 -12.69 3.18 -1.13
CA GLN A 47 -12.77 4.62 -1.47
C GLN A 47 -11.54 5.08 -2.26
N THR A 48 -10.35 4.69 -1.82
CA THR A 48 -9.08 4.99 -2.52
C THR A 48 -9.09 4.41 -3.93
N SER A 49 -9.58 3.18 -4.09
CA SER A 49 -9.65 2.52 -5.39
C SER A 49 -10.57 3.23 -6.38
N GLN A 50 -11.72 3.74 -5.91
CA GLN A 50 -12.65 4.50 -6.74
C GLN A 50 -11.98 5.76 -7.29
N ILE A 51 -11.24 6.47 -6.42
CA ILE A 51 -10.47 7.66 -6.81
C ILE A 51 -9.41 7.28 -7.84
N CYS A 52 -8.61 6.23 -7.59
CA CYS A 52 -7.57 5.82 -8.53
C CYS A 52 -8.15 5.36 -9.88
N VAL A 53 -9.28 4.65 -9.89
CA VAL A 53 -9.96 4.21 -11.12
C VAL A 53 -10.46 5.42 -11.91
N GLU A 54 -11.06 6.41 -11.25
CA GLU A 54 -11.52 7.65 -11.91
C GLU A 54 -10.32 8.43 -12.50
N LEU A 55 -9.26 8.61 -11.72
CA LEU A 55 -8.04 9.30 -12.17
C LEU A 55 -7.32 8.56 -13.31
N SER A 56 -7.44 7.23 -13.38
CA SER A 56 -6.80 6.40 -14.39
C SER A 56 -7.70 6.00 -15.56
N LYS A 57 -8.92 6.56 -15.69
CA LYS A 57 -9.92 6.13 -16.68
C LYS A 57 -9.47 6.15 -18.15
N HIS A 58 -8.49 6.99 -18.47
CA HIS A 58 -7.90 7.11 -19.83
C HIS A 58 -6.55 6.39 -19.97
N ILE A 59 -6.09 5.74 -18.91
CA ILE A 59 -4.84 4.97 -18.84
C ILE A 59 -5.23 3.50 -18.76
N LYS A 60 -4.56 2.62 -19.51
CA LYS A 60 -4.83 1.16 -19.46
C LYS A 60 -4.25 0.51 -18.19
N LEU A 61 -4.48 1.12 -17.04
CA LEU A 61 -3.98 0.71 -15.74
C LEU A 61 -4.94 -0.30 -15.11
N LYS A 62 -4.38 -1.33 -14.47
CA LYS A 62 -5.14 -2.34 -13.73
C LYS A 62 -4.86 -2.18 -12.25
N ILE A 63 -5.91 -1.83 -11.52
CA ILE A 63 -5.89 -1.60 -10.07
C ILE A 63 -6.61 -2.75 -9.41
N MET A 64 -5.98 -3.35 -8.41
CA MET A 64 -6.57 -4.40 -7.59
C MET A 64 -6.74 -3.90 -6.16
N VAL A 65 -7.88 -4.24 -5.55
CA VAL A 65 -8.12 -4.07 -4.12
C VAL A 65 -8.12 -5.44 -3.47
N THR A 66 -7.38 -5.60 -2.38
CA THR A 66 -7.39 -6.83 -1.57
C THR A 66 -7.37 -6.51 -0.09
N THR A 67 -8.28 -7.11 0.67
CA THR A 67 -8.44 -6.80 2.09
C THR A 67 -8.82 -8.06 2.87
N GLY A 68 -8.72 -8.03 4.20
CA GLY A 68 -9.23 -9.13 5.02
C GLY A 68 -10.73 -9.36 4.76
N GLY A 69 -11.15 -10.63 4.60
CA GLY A 69 -12.55 -10.99 4.34
C GLY A 69 -12.98 -11.00 2.87
N THR A 70 -12.05 -10.84 1.91
CA THR A 70 -12.25 -11.28 0.51
C THR A 70 -11.76 -12.72 0.33
N ASP A 71 -12.33 -13.46 -0.62
CA ASP A 71 -11.86 -14.82 -0.91
C ASP A 71 -10.42 -14.76 -1.43
N LEU A 72 -9.53 -15.50 -0.77
CA LEU A 72 -8.12 -15.56 -1.12
C LEU A 72 -7.91 -16.15 -2.53
N ARG A 73 -8.77 -17.09 -2.94
CA ARG A 73 -8.69 -17.72 -4.27
C ARG A 73 -8.96 -16.70 -5.38
N ASP A 74 -9.93 -15.82 -5.18
CA ASP A 74 -10.23 -14.75 -6.14
C ASP A 74 -9.05 -13.78 -6.26
N ASP A 75 -8.41 -13.45 -5.14
CA ASP A 75 -7.21 -12.61 -5.13
C ASP A 75 -6.06 -13.28 -5.89
N ILE A 76 -5.82 -14.58 -5.68
CA ILE A 76 -4.81 -15.36 -6.41
C ILE A 76 -5.08 -15.35 -7.91
N MET A 77 -6.32 -15.62 -8.32
CA MET A 77 -6.70 -15.63 -9.74
C MET A 77 -6.50 -14.26 -10.40
N ARG A 78 -6.79 -13.16 -9.68
CA ARG A 78 -6.56 -11.80 -10.16
C ARG A 78 -5.08 -11.47 -10.28
N LEU A 79 -4.27 -11.91 -9.33
CA LEU A 79 -2.82 -11.68 -9.32
C LEU A 79 -2.07 -12.50 -10.37
N ASN A 80 -2.64 -13.62 -10.84
CA ASN A 80 -2.16 -14.33 -12.04
C ASN A 80 -2.38 -13.52 -13.33
N GLY A 81 -3.26 -12.52 -13.29
CA GLY A 81 -3.49 -11.57 -14.39
C GLY A 81 -2.51 -10.40 -14.39
N SER A 82 -2.84 -9.35 -15.14
CA SER A 82 -2.06 -8.11 -15.12
C SER A 82 -2.60 -7.16 -14.06
N VAL A 83 -1.79 -6.89 -13.03
CA VAL A 83 -2.06 -5.90 -11.98
C VAL A 83 -0.88 -4.94 -11.91
N HIS A 84 -1.14 -3.64 -11.96
CA HIS A 84 -0.12 -2.60 -11.94
C HIS A 84 -0.05 -1.87 -10.59
N MET A 85 -1.20 -1.74 -9.93
CA MET A 85 -1.31 -1.13 -8.61
C MET A 85 -2.15 -2.03 -7.71
N VAL A 86 -1.68 -2.22 -6.48
CA VAL A 86 -2.44 -2.88 -5.42
C VAL A 86 -2.78 -1.86 -4.35
N ILE A 87 -4.04 -1.86 -3.91
CA ILE A 87 -4.52 -1.12 -2.74
C ILE A 87 -4.96 -2.17 -1.72
N ALA A 88 -4.39 -2.16 -0.52
CA ALA A 88 -4.61 -3.26 0.40
C ALA A 88 -4.54 -2.89 1.88
N THR A 89 -5.15 -3.74 2.72
CA THR A 89 -4.88 -3.73 4.16
C THR A 89 -3.61 -4.52 4.47
N PRO A 90 -2.84 -4.14 5.51
CA PRO A 90 -1.54 -4.73 5.82
C PRO A 90 -1.51 -6.26 5.89
N GLY A 91 -2.42 -6.83 6.69
CA GLY A 91 -2.41 -8.27 6.94
C GLY A 91 -2.67 -9.10 5.69
N ARG A 92 -3.53 -8.62 4.77
CA ARG A 92 -3.86 -9.35 3.55
C ARG A 92 -2.73 -9.27 2.51
N ILE A 93 -2.12 -8.10 2.31
CA ILE A 93 -1.02 -8.01 1.35
C ILE A 93 0.21 -8.77 1.83
N LEU A 94 0.48 -8.77 3.15
CA LEU A 94 1.56 -9.59 3.71
C LEU A 94 1.33 -11.08 3.46
N ASP A 95 0.13 -11.59 3.74
CA ASP A 95 -0.24 -13.00 3.50
C ASP A 95 -0.04 -13.40 2.02
N LEU A 96 -0.45 -12.53 1.09
CA LEU A 96 -0.28 -12.77 -0.35
C LEU A 96 1.19 -12.76 -0.78
N MET A 97 2.02 -11.90 -0.17
CA MET A 97 3.46 -11.86 -0.44
C MET A 97 4.20 -13.06 0.14
N GLU A 98 3.89 -13.46 1.37
CA GLU A 98 4.52 -14.63 2.04
C GLU A 98 4.20 -15.93 1.29
N LYS A 99 3.00 -16.04 0.70
CA LYS A 99 2.61 -17.15 -0.18
C LYS A 99 3.22 -17.09 -1.58
N GLY A 100 3.97 -16.05 -1.91
CA GLY A 100 4.57 -15.84 -3.24
C GLY A 100 3.57 -15.52 -4.35
N VAL A 101 2.33 -15.14 -3.99
CA VAL A 101 1.25 -14.83 -4.94
C VAL A 101 1.37 -13.38 -5.41
N ALA A 102 1.66 -12.45 -4.51
CA ALA A 102 1.93 -11.05 -4.83
C ALA A 102 3.42 -10.86 -5.11
N ASP A 103 3.80 -10.89 -6.39
CA ASP A 103 5.16 -10.59 -6.83
C ASP A 103 5.42 -9.07 -6.85
N MET A 104 6.20 -8.61 -5.86
CA MET A 104 6.53 -7.19 -5.66
C MET A 104 7.89 -6.80 -6.26
N SER A 105 8.53 -7.67 -7.05
CA SER A 105 9.86 -7.42 -7.64
C SER A 105 9.95 -6.16 -8.51
N ASN A 106 8.83 -5.71 -9.07
CA ASN A 106 8.73 -4.49 -9.87
C ASN A 106 8.08 -3.30 -9.12
N CYS A 107 7.74 -3.46 -7.84
CA CYS A 107 7.05 -2.45 -7.06
C CYS A 107 8.06 -1.38 -6.59
N LYS A 108 8.04 -0.20 -7.22
CA LYS A 108 8.98 0.91 -6.94
C LYS A 108 8.38 2.01 -6.06
N MET A 109 7.08 1.92 -5.78
CA MET A 109 6.33 2.93 -5.04
C MET A 109 5.50 2.26 -3.96
N LEU A 110 5.66 2.70 -2.72
CA LEU A 110 4.79 2.34 -1.61
C LEU A 110 4.25 3.59 -0.94
N VAL A 111 2.93 3.58 -0.71
CA VAL A 111 2.20 4.61 0.01
C VAL A 111 1.61 3.99 1.26
N LEU A 112 1.81 4.63 2.41
CA LEU A 112 1.14 4.31 3.66
C LEU A 112 0.16 5.44 3.97
N ASP A 113 -1.14 5.21 3.74
CA ASP A 113 -2.19 6.16 4.10
C ASP A 113 -2.60 5.97 5.55
N GLU A 114 -2.83 7.06 6.27
CA GLU A 114 -3.07 7.07 7.72
C GLU A 114 -2.04 6.22 8.49
N ALA A 115 -0.76 6.52 8.24
CA ALA A 115 0.37 5.73 8.74
C ALA A 115 0.39 5.56 10.27
N ASP A 116 -0.13 6.54 11.02
CA ASP A 116 -0.28 6.45 12.47
C ASP A 116 -1.28 5.37 12.89
N LYS A 117 -2.42 5.23 12.20
CA LYS A 117 -3.37 4.15 12.47
C LYS A 117 -2.79 2.80 12.09
N LEU A 118 -2.07 2.73 10.96
CA LEU A 118 -1.35 1.53 10.54
C LEU A 118 -0.32 1.08 11.59
N LEU A 119 0.45 2.01 12.14
CA LEU A 119 1.47 1.73 13.16
C LEU A 119 0.86 1.37 14.52
N ARG A 120 -0.23 2.03 14.93
CA ARG A 120 -0.99 1.67 16.15
C ARG A 120 -1.50 0.23 16.09
N ASN A 121 -2.09 -0.17 14.96
CA ASN A 121 -2.62 -1.52 14.77
C ASN A 121 -1.53 -2.58 14.61
N SER A 122 -0.29 -2.19 14.28
CA SER A 122 0.85 -3.09 14.17
C SER A 122 1.51 -3.46 15.51
N GLY A 123 1.12 -2.82 16.62
CA GLY A 123 1.69 -3.11 17.95
C GLY A 123 3.10 -2.56 18.17
N SER A 124 3.56 -1.63 17.33
CA SER A 124 4.89 -0.98 17.44
C SER A 124 4.79 0.50 17.80
N PRO A 125 4.39 0.83 19.03
CA PRO A 125 4.19 2.21 19.47
C PRO A 125 5.50 3.02 19.60
N HIS A 126 6.65 2.35 19.65
CA HIS A 126 7.96 3.01 19.74
C HIS A 126 8.37 3.73 18.44
N LEU A 127 7.77 3.38 17.29
CA LEU A 127 7.93 4.15 16.04
C LEU A 127 7.07 5.42 16.01
N LEU A 128 6.15 5.60 16.98
CA LEU A 128 5.33 6.81 17.15
C LEU A 128 6.09 7.95 17.85
N SER A 129 7.37 7.76 18.22
CA SER A 129 8.19 8.81 18.86
C SER A 129 8.67 9.89 17.89
N ALA A 130 8.35 9.81 16.61
CA ALA A 130 8.44 10.96 15.72
C ALA A 130 7.28 11.92 16.04
N GLU A 131 7.54 12.89 16.91
CA GLU A 131 6.58 13.93 17.30
C GLU A 131 5.91 14.52 16.06
N GLY A 132 4.57 14.43 16.02
CA GLY A 132 3.75 15.09 14.99
C GLY A 132 3.05 14.17 14.00
N ALA A 133 2.99 12.86 14.21
CA ALA A 133 2.51 11.85 13.25
C ALA A 133 0.97 11.77 12.99
N SER A 134 0.16 12.73 13.44
CA SER A 134 -1.29 12.67 13.23
C SER A 134 -1.67 13.06 11.80
N ASP A 135 -2.40 12.20 11.08
CA ASP A 135 -3.01 12.43 9.73
C ASP A 135 -2.09 12.39 8.48
N HIS A 136 -1.07 11.51 8.41
CA HIS A 136 -0.10 11.50 7.29
C HIS A 136 -0.30 10.41 6.25
N ALA A 137 -0.08 10.78 4.98
CA ALA A 137 0.30 9.85 3.93
C ALA A 137 1.84 9.87 3.79
N LEU A 138 2.47 8.74 4.05
CA LEU A 138 3.89 8.55 3.74
C LEU A 138 4.01 8.02 2.32
N PHE A 139 4.64 8.80 1.44
CA PHE A 139 4.97 8.41 0.09
C PHE A 139 6.47 8.15 0.01
N SER A 140 6.85 6.89 -0.18
CA SER A 140 8.25 6.52 -0.35
C SER A 140 8.49 6.00 -1.76
N TYR A 141 9.47 6.60 -2.44
CA TYR A 141 9.99 6.09 -3.70
C TYR A 141 11.21 5.22 -3.43
N PHE A 142 11.11 3.94 -3.76
CA PHE A 142 12.15 2.95 -3.50
C PHE A 142 12.99 2.76 -4.77
N PRO A 143 14.29 3.13 -4.76
CA PRO A 143 15.26 2.53 -5.68
C PRO A 143 15.34 1.02 -5.39
N ASP A 144 15.73 0.23 -6.39
CA ASP A 144 15.57 -1.24 -6.50
C ASP A 144 15.99 -2.10 -5.26
N ASP A 145 16.68 -1.55 -4.25
CA ASP A 145 17.10 -2.25 -3.01
C ASP A 145 16.32 -1.88 -1.72
N CYS A 146 15.61 -0.75 -1.67
CA CYS A 146 15.05 -0.24 -0.40
C CYS A 146 13.77 -0.96 0.05
N TYR A 147 13.03 -1.59 -0.88
CA TYR A 147 11.80 -2.34 -0.55
C TYR A 147 12.08 -3.45 0.45
N ARG A 148 13.16 -4.22 0.26
CA ARG A 148 13.55 -5.29 1.18
C ARG A 148 13.88 -4.79 2.58
N ILE A 149 14.37 -3.56 2.74
CA ILE A 149 14.75 -3.01 4.04
C ILE A 149 13.50 -2.53 4.79
N HIS A 150 12.63 -1.74 4.14
CA HIS A 150 11.42 -1.23 4.78
C HIS A 150 10.33 -2.30 4.91
N ALA A 151 10.18 -3.20 3.94
CA ALA A 151 9.33 -4.37 4.08
C ALA A 151 9.84 -5.28 5.19
N LYS A 152 11.16 -5.51 5.35
CA LYS A 152 11.69 -6.23 6.53
C LYS A 152 11.46 -5.49 7.83
N THR A 153 11.52 -4.16 7.86
CA THR A 153 11.20 -3.37 9.07
C THR A 153 9.72 -3.48 9.40
N TYR A 154 8.83 -3.40 8.42
CA TYR A 154 7.39 -3.57 8.58
C TYR A 154 6.99 -5.02 8.90
N GLU A 155 7.63 -6.00 8.27
CA GLU A 155 7.46 -7.45 8.48
C GLU A 155 8.02 -7.88 9.84
N LYS A 156 9.16 -7.33 10.30
CA LYS A 156 9.64 -7.51 11.69
C LYS A 156 8.68 -6.88 12.71
N THR A 157 8.13 -5.72 12.38
CA THR A 157 7.12 -5.01 13.19
C THR A 157 5.83 -5.85 13.32
N LEU A 158 5.38 -6.48 12.22
CA LEU A 158 4.19 -7.34 12.19
C LEU A 158 4.46 -8.74 12.78
N ARG A 159 5.66 -9.31 12.64
CA ARG A 159 6.05 -10.60 13.23
C ARG A 159 6.33 -10.53 14.73
N ASN A 160 6.62 -9.36 15.28
CA ASN A 160 6.79 -9.14 16.72
C ASN A 160 5.47 -8.98 17.47
N GLN A 161 4.32 -9.28 16.86
CA GLN A 161 3.08 -9.39 17.59
C GLN A 161 3.10 -10.64 18.47
N PRO A 162 2.78 -10.55 19.78
CA PRO A 162 2.47 -11.74 20.55
C PRO A 162 1.25 -12.37 19.88
N HIS A 163 1.38 -13.62 19.43
CA HIS A 163 0.23 -14.42 19.06
C HIS A 163 -0.66 -14.54 20.29
N GLY A 164 -1.71 -13.73 20.34
CA GLY A 164 -2.71 -13.80 21.40
C GLY A 164 -3.40 -15.16 21.32
N GLY A 165 -3.24 -15.95 22.39
CA GLY A 165 -4.12 -17.06 22.72
C GLY A 165 -5.42 -16.60 23.36
#